data_AF-A0A2T2ZTU3-F1
#
_entry.id   AF-A0A2T2ZTU3-F1
#
_cell.length_a   1.000
_cell.length_b   1.000
_cell.length_c   1.000
_cell.angle_alpha   90.00
_cell.angle_beta   90.00
_cell.angle_gamma   90.00
#
_symmetry.space_group_name_H-M   'P 1'
#
loop_
_entity.id
_entity.type
_entity.pdbx_description
1 polymer ?
#
loop_
_entity_poly.entity_id
_entity_poly.type
_entity_poly.pdbx_seq_one_letter_code
_entity_poly.pdbx_strand_id
1 'polypeptide(L)'
;MSPARILSPESGLWSANGPKSPTKPLQKRQQHQLRDVDLAGDLKALWETRWKAACKRQSHPFQDASYLDVAPLMAGLIQRGVTSTSCPTYTTTFLTLAESLAADARASLLSPENTERASALLLRTCALLRIARFPAATSTMQDACALKTKAYQLQKSYYMEAVSLSGLNSPLDEVLIPHIHDPATHPDASQRGDLKTHGRQGVKFVRRPEIPAFVRVPLETLLTGQQCAVALIVSADRTGNSKTCEDVLSKGWACVMIEASEEGPEAESRMMSSVLDWMNGMFFFDMERVVIMADAEVATRTVASHGARVNGVVAYAGEQTNTETPVFAQSPLCRTLVVSGGVQVVVESSGLWTPPLLEEEAAAEPTMVLSAYQSGSIACAGQVETADIGRLYGWMEAVMDSSASEIEVAPLLLPVQSGQVKTKQRLSRWFSMDITPPGSDVEVASSLGSSLY
;
A
#
# COMPACT_ATOMS: atom_id res chain seq x y z
N MET A 1 21.12 -10.94 14.80
CA MET A 1 20.12 -10.08 15.50
C MET A 1 20.03 -8.78 14.73
N SER A 2 18.84 -8.20 14.58
CA SER A 2 18.69 -6.93 13.87
C SER A 2 19.28 -5.74 14.67
N PRO A 3 19.97 -4.78 14.02
CA PRO A 3 20.42 -3.53 14.64
C PRO A 3 19.30 -2.76 15.34
N ALA A 4 18.05 -2.83 14.85
CA ALA A 4 16.90 -2.16 15.45
C ALA A 4 16.64 -2.60 16.91
N ARG A 5 16.93 -3.86 17.24
CA ARG A 5 16.84 -4.40 18.61
C ARG A 5 18.02 -4.01 19.50
N ILE A 6 19.14 -3.59 18.94
CA ILE A 6 20.32 -3.14 19.68
C ILE A 6 20.18 -1.66 20.08
N LEU A 7 19.39 -0.88 19.32
CA LEU A 7 19.19 0.56 19.54
C LEU A 7 17.89 0.93 20.27
N SER A 8 17.01 -0.03 20.53
CA SER A 8 15.80 0.20 21.31
C SER A 8 16.07 -0.05 22.81
N PRO A 9 15.93 0.94 23.70
CA PRO A 9 16.04 0.72 25.14
C PRO A 9 14.94 -0.24 25.61
N GLU A 10 15.31 -1.28 26.37
CA GLU A 10 14.41 -2.37 26.75
C GLU A 10 13.14 -1.88 27.49
N SER A 11 11.98 -1.98 26.83
CA SER A 11 10.67 -1.71 27.43
C SER A 11 10.05 -3.00 27.98
N GLY A 12 10.28 -3.27 29.27
CA GLY A 12 9.80 -4.48 29.95
C GLY A 12 8.26 -4.59 30.04
N LEU A 13 7.77 -5.83 30.15
CA LEU A 13 6.35 -6.18 30.28
C LEU A 13 5.69 -5.51 31.50
N TRP A 14 4.69 -4.65 31.30
CA TRP A 14 3.78 -4.21 32.37
C TRP A 14 2.31 -4.14 31.94
N SER A 15 1.43 -4.55 32.86
CA SER A 15 0.02 -4.82 32.63
C SER A 15 -0.86 -3.56 32.60
N ALA A 16 -1.94 -3.61 31.80
CA ALA A 16 -2.90 -2.53 31.70
C ALA A 16 -3.92 -2.56 32.84
N ASN A 17 -3.99 -1.48 33.63
CA ASN A 17 -5.22 -0.97 34.26
C ASN A 17 -4.99 0.41 34.90
N GLY A 18 -5.69 1.43 34.41
CA GLY A 18 -5.66 2.80 34.95
C GLY A 18 -6.99 3.52 34.68
N PRO A 19 -7.49 4.38 35.60
CA PRO A 19 -8.86 4.87 35.54
C PRO A 19 -9.06 5.99 34.51
N LYS A 20 -10.24 6.00 33.87
CA LYS A 20 -10.67 7.03 32.91
C LYS A 20 -11.02 8.35 33.62
N SER A 21 -10.54 9.47 33.11
CA SER A 21 -11.02 10.82 33.46
C SER A 21 -11.86 11.41 32.32
N PRO A 22 -12.94 12.17 32.61
CA PRO A 22 -13.86 12.65 31.58
C PRO A 22 -13.34 13.92 30.89
N THR A 23 -13.24 13.88 29.56
CA THR A 23 -13.05 15.06 28.72
C THR A 23 -14.37 15.48 28.05
N LYS A 24 -14.59 16.80 27.93
CA LYS A 24 -15.82 17.38 27.35
C LYS A 24 -15.82 17.27 25.82
N PRO A 25 -16.99 17.20 25.17
CA PRO A 25 -17.06 17.04 23.72
C PRO A 25 -16.69 18.35 23.00
N LEU A 26 -15.64 18.32 22.19
CA LEU A 26 -15.42 19.34 21.15
C LEU A 26 -16.28 19.01 19.91
N GLN A 27 -16.79 20.07 19.27
CA GLN A 27 -17.81 19.95 18.23
C GLN A 27 -17.25 19.42 16.90
N LYS A 28 -18.11 18.68 16.18
CA LYS A 28 -17.81 18.03 14.90
C LYS A 28 -17.28 19.02 13.84
N ARG A 29 -16.07 18.75 13.35
CA ARG A 29 -15.70 18.97 11.94
C ARG A 29 -15.25 17.60 11.38
N GLN A 30 -16.18 16.91 10.73
CA GLN A 30 -15.86 15.61 10.10
C GLN A 30 -15.03 15.86 8.84
N GLN A 31 -13.84 15.28 8.79
CA GLN A 31 -12.98 15.27 7.59
C GLN A 31 -13.42 14.17 6.61
N HIS A 32 -13.03 14.36 5.35
CA HIS A 32 -13.55 13.81 4.11
C HIS A 32 -13.48 12.28 3.85
N GLN A 33 -13.73 11.39 4.82
CA GLN A 33 -13.97 9.94 4.54
C GLN A 33 -15.39 9.62 3.99
N LEU A 34 -16.12 10.62 3.49
CA LEU A 34 -17.52 10.52 3.09
C LEU A 34 -17.70 10.38 1.56
N ARG A 35 -17.44 9.17 1.04
CA ARG A 35 -18.17 8.58 -0.13
C ARG A 35 -18.40 7.07 -0.05
N ASP A 36 -17.76 6.36 0.88
CA ASP A 36 -18.11 4.96 1.20
C ASP A 36 -19.34 4.87 2.11
N VAL A 37 -19.67 5.93 2.85
CA VAL A 37 -20.78 5.95 3.82
C VAL A 37 -22.15 5.91 3.16
N ASP A 38 -22.31 6.45 1.94
CA ASP A 38 -23.57 6.35 1.18
C ASP A 38 -23.80 4.94 0.58
N LEU A 39 -22.76 4.10 0.50
CA LEU A 39 -22.84 2.69 0.11
C LEU A 39 -22.78 1.71 1.32
N ALA A 40 -22.48 2.20 2.52
CA ALA A 40 -22.29 1.39 3.73
C ALA A 40 -23.57 0.69 4.25
N GLY A 41 -24.72 0.97 3.64
CA GLY A 41 -26.02 0.36 3.93
C GLY A 41 -26.32 -0.94 3.18
N ASP A 42 -25.63 -1.26 2.07
CA ASP A 42 -25.83 -2.50 1.33
C ASP A 42 -24.51 -3.13 0.83
N LEU A 43 -24.07 -4.16 1.54
CA LEU A 43 -22.94 -5.03 1.21
C LEU A 43 -23.03 -5.60 -0.22
N LYS A 44 -24.24 -5.90 -0.72
CA LYS A 44 -24.43 -6.40 -2.09
C LYS A 44 -24.09 -5.34 -3.12
N ALA A 45 -24.57 -4.11 -2.94
CA ALA A 45 -24.24 -2.98 -3.79
C ALA A 45 -22.73 -2.68 -3.74
N LEU A 46 -22.13 -2.62 -2.54
CA LEU A 46 -20.70 -2.39 -2.36
C LEU A 46 -19.84 -3.48 -3.05
N TRP A 47 -20.23 -4.75 -2.91
CA TRP A 47 -19.58 -5.88 -3.58
C TRP A 47 -19.66 -5.75 -5.10
N GLU A 48 -20.86 -5.72 -5.67
CA GLU A 48 -21.05 -5.80 -7.12
C GLU A 48 -20.58 -4.55 -7.88
N THR A 49 -20.64 -3.35 -7.28
CA THR A 49 -20.25 -2.11 -7.95
C THR A 49 -18.75 -1.81 -7.88
N ARG A 50 -18.07 -2.16 -6.78
CA ARG A 50 -16.70 -1.70 -6.50
C ARG A 50 -15.78 -2.82 -6.03
N TRP A 51 -16.11 -3.47 -4.93
CA TRP A 51 -15.19 -4.40 -4.27
C TRP A 51 -14.89 -5.67 -5.08
N LYS A 52 -15.83 -6.17 -5.89
CA LYS A 52 -15.61 -7.31 -6.79
C LYS A 52 -14.59 -7.01 -7.87
N ALA A 53 -14.56 -5.77 -8.37
CA ALA A 53 -13.57 -5.31 -9.35
C ALA A 53 -12.20 -5.11 -8.69
N ALA A 54 -12.15 -4.43 -7.54
CA ALA A 54 -10.94 -4.24 -6.75
C ALA A 54 -10.30 -5.58 -6.32
N CYS A 55 -11.12 -6.53 -5.86
CA CYS A 55 -10.68 -7.88 -5.48
C CYS A 55 -10.07 -8.66 -6.66
N LYS A 56 -10.64 -8.54 -7.86
CA LYS A 56 -10.03 -9.13 -9.08
C LYS A 56 -8.72 -8.47 -9.48
N ARG A 57 -8.55 -7.16 -9.22
CA ARG A 57 -7.30 -6.42 -9.45
C ARG A 57 -6.29 -6.54 -8.30
N GLN A 58 -6.65 -7.17 -7.18
CA GLN A 58 -5.90 -7.15 -5.91
C GLN A 58 -5.56 -5.72 -5.44
N SER A 59 -6.38 -4.73 -5.80
CA SER A 59 -6.22 -3.33 -5.38
C SER A 59 -6.86 -3.09 -4.01
N HIS A 60 -6.51 -2.00 -3.34
CA HIS A 60 -6.98 -1.68 -1.99
C HIS A 60 -8.50 -1.87 -1.78
N PRO A 61 -8.96 -2.55 -0.71
CA PRO A 61 -8.20 -3.20 0.39
C PRO A 61 -7.76 -4.65 0.13
N PHE A 62 -7.85 -5.14 -1.11
CA PHE A 62 -7.67 -6.55 -1.50
C PHE A 62 -6.23 -6.93 -1.90
N GLN A 63 -5.20 -6.17 -1.53
CA GLN A 63 -3.81 -6.63 -1.67
C GLN A 63 -3.63 -7.98 -0.97
N ASP A 64 -2.91 -8.90 -1.60
CA ASP A 64 -2.73 -10.31 -1.21
C ASP A 64 -4.00 -11.19 -1.21
N ALA A 65 -5.19 -10.64 -1.47
CA ALA A 65 -6.42 -11.44 -1.45
C ALA A 65 -6.51 -12.36 -2.67
N SER A 66 -7.05 -13.56 -2.47
CA SER A 66 -7.54 -14.40 -3.57
C SER A 66 -9.02 -14.13 -3.81
N TYR A 67 -9.41 -13.87 -5.06
CA TYR A 67 -10.82 -13.78 -5.44
C TYR A 67 -11.60 -15.07 -5.11
N LEU A 68 -10.93 -16.23 -5.13
CA LEU A 68 -11.54 -17.52 -4.79
C LEU A 68 -11.87 -17.65 -3.30
N ASP A 69 -11.18 -16.92 -2.41
CA ASP A 69 -11.49 -16.90 -0.98
C ASP A 69 -12.64 -15.93 -0.70
N VAL A 70 -12.58 -14.74 -1.31
CA VAL A 70 -13.49 -13.63 -1.01
C VAL A 70 -14.86 -13.81 -1.65
N ALA A 71 -14.94 -14.23 -2.93
CA ALA A 71 -16.20 -14.24 -3.65
C ALA A 71 -17.25 -15.22 -3.08
N PRO A 72 -16.92 -16.46 -2.68
CA PRO A 72 -17.88 -17.36 -2.02
C PRO A 72 -18.32 -16.83 -0.65
N LEU A 73 -17.41 -16.21 0.10
CA LEU A 73 -17.70 -15.62 1.41
C LEU A 73 -18.71 -14.46 1.26
N MET A 74 -18.47 -13.53 0.33
CA MET A 74 -19.38 -12.42 0.04
C MET A 74 -20.76 -12.91 -0.42
N ALA A 75 -20.81 -13.90 -1.32
CA ALA A 75 -22.06 -14.52 -1.77
C ALA A 75 -22.84 -15.12 -0.58
N GLY A 76 -22.16 -15.83 0.33
CA GLY A 76 -22.77 -16.38 1.54
C GLY A 76 -23.27 -15.32 2.52
N LEU A 77 -22.57 -14.20 2.69
CA LEU A 77 -23.04 -13.06 3.51
C LEU A 77 -24.30 -12.42 2.91
N ILE A 78 -24.30 -12.15 1.60
CA ILE A 78 -25.43 -11.57 0.86
C ILE A 78 -26.65 -12.51 0.92
N GLN A 79 -26.46 -13.82 0.74
CA GLN A 79 -27.53 -14.82 0.84
C GLN A 79 -28.15 -14.88 2.26
N ARG A 80 -27.35 -14.64 3.30
CA ARG A 80 -27.82 -14.53 4.70
C ARG A 80 -28.47 -13.19 5.04
N GLY A 81 -28.61 -12.27 4.08
CA GLY A 81 -29.19 -10.94 4.31
C GLY A 81 -28.30 -10.01 5.13
N VAL A 82 -26.98 -10.23 5.15
CA VAL A 82 -26.05 -9.30 5.80
C VAL A 82 -25.90 -8.05 4.94
N THR A 83 -26.48 -6.94 5.40
CA THR A 83 -26.51 -5.66 4.66
C THR A 83 -25.36 -4.72 5.00
N SER A 84 -24.75 -4.80 6.18
CA SER A 84 -23.70 -3.86 6.61
C SER A 84 -22.39 -4.56 7.01
N THR A 85 -21.27 -3.98 6.58
CA THR A 85 -19.90 -4.36 6.96
C THR A 85 -19.59 -4.09 8.44
N SER A 86 -20.36 -3.21 9.09
CA SER A 86 -20.20 -2.88 10.52
C SER A 86 -20.79 -3.93 11.47
N CYS A 87 -21.50 -4.95 10.98
CA CYS A 87 -22.16 -5.93 11.85
C CYS A 87 -21.20 -7.04 12.34
N PRO A 88 -21.42 -7.61 13.55
CA PRO A 88 -20.57 -8.70 14.06
C PRO A 88 -20.52 -9.93 13.14
N THR A 89 -21.64 -10.28 12.48
CA THR A 89 -21.73 -11.44 11.57
C THR A 89 -20.80 -11.30 10.36
N TYR A 90 -20.60 -10.09 9.86
CA TYR A 90 -19.64 -9.79 8.80
C TYR A 90 -18.22 -10.12 9.28
N THR A 91 -17.72 -9.45 10.32
CA THR A 91 -16.35 -9.63 10.84
C THR A 91 -16.09 -11.08 11.29
N THR A 92 -17.04 -11.74 11.96
CA THR A 92 -16.90 -13.15 12.37
C THR A 92 -16.77 -14.10 11.18
N THR A 93 -17.51 -13.87 10.09
CA THR A 93 -17.40 -14.74 8.89
C THR A 93 -15.99 -14.70 8.29
N PHE A 94 -15.37 -13.51 8.23
CA PHE A 94 -13.97 -13.39 7.80
C PHE A 94 -12.98 -13.97 8.79
N LEU A 95 -13.18 -13.77 10.10
CA LEU A 95 -12.32 -14.36 11.14
C LEU A 95 -12.27 -15.88 11.03
N THR A 96 -13.39 -16.57 10.82
CA THR A 96 -13.42 -18.04 10.67
C THR A 96 -12.66 -18.52 9.44
N LEU A 97 -12.79 -17.84 8.28
CA LEU A 97 -12.03 -18.22 7.08
C LEU A 97 -10.53 -17.94 7.25
N ALA A 98 -10.17 -16.82 7.88
CA ALA A 98 -8.79 -16.47 8.18
C ALA A 98 -8.13 -17.48 9.15
N GLU A 99 -8.84 -17.91 10.20
CA GLU A 99 -8.36 -18.96 11.12
C GLU A 99 -8.14 -20.30 10.40
N SER A 100 -8.97 -20.64 9.39
CA SER A 100 -8.76 -21.83 8.54
C SER A 100 -7.52 -21.71 7.66
N LEU A 101 -7.35 -20.60 6.93
CA LEU A 101 -6.18 -20.40 6.06
C LEU A 101 -4.86 -20.35 6.84
N ALA A 102 -4.87 -19.79 8.06
CA ALA A 102 -3.72 -19.83 8.96
C ALA A 102 -3.39 -21.25 9.44
N ALA A 103 -4.39 -22.11 9.65
CA ALA A 103 -4.18 -23.52 9.96
C ALA A 103 -3.57 -24.27 8.75
N ASP A 104 -4.08 -24.03 7.53
CA ASP A 104 -3.53 -24.59 6.30
C ASP A 104 -2.09 -24.15 6.02
N ALA A 105 -1.76 -22.89 6.34
CA ALA A 105 -0.39 -22.37 6.26
C ALA A 105 0.55 -23.14 7.19
N ARG A 106 0.15 -23.33 8.45
CA ARG A 106 0.94 -24.05 9.47
C ARG A 106 1.03 -25.54 9.19
N ALA A 107 -0.01 -26.15 8.63
CA ALA A 107 0.04 -27.52 8.13
C ALA A 107 1.00 -27.67 6.94
N SER A 108 1.11 -26.64 6.08
CA SER A 108 2.08 -26.64 4.98
C SER A 108 3.54 -26.64 5.49
N LEU A 109 3.82 -26.01 6.64
CA LEU A 109 5.16 -26.01 7.28
C LEU A 109 5.63 -27.36 7.83
N LEU A 110 4.81 -28.42 7.79
CA LEU A 110 5.27 -29.79 8.08
C LEU A 110 6.31 -30.29 7.06
N SER A 111 6.36 -29.63 5.89
CA SER A 111 7.31 -29.83 4.80
C SER A 111 8.17 -28.57 4.64
N PRO A 112 9.51 -28.62 4.81
CA PRO A 112 10.37 -27.44 4.69
C PRO A 112 10.36 -26.81 3.29
N GLU A 113 10.02 -27.56 2.25
CA GLU A 113 9.87 -27.09 0.86
C GLU A 113 8.62 -26.20 0.64
N ASN A 114 7.73 -26.09 1.63
CA ASN A 114 6.45 -25.37 1.52
C ASN A 114 6.42 -24.02 2.28
N THR A 115 7.57 -23.45 2.65
CA THR A 115 7.64 -22.14 3.35
C THR A 115 7.02 -20.99 2.55
N GLU A 116 7.30 -20.90 1.25
CA GLU A 116 6.69 -19.90 0.35
C GLU A 116 5.16 -20.05 0.29
N ARG A 117 4.67 -21.30 0.20
CA ARG A 117 3.24 -21.61 0.22
C ARG A 117 2.59 -21.18 1.55
N ALA A 118 3.25 -21.43 2.67
CA ALA A 118 2.78 -21.01 3.99
C ALA A 118 2.76 -19.47 4.11
N SER A 119 3.80 -18.78 3.64
CA SER A 119 3.86 -17.32 3.58
C SER A 119 2.70 -16.74 2.76
N ALA A 120 2.46 -17.26 1.55
CA ALA A 120 1.36 -16.83 0.68
C ALA A 120 -0.04 -17.06 1.28
N LEU A 121 -0.23 -18.16 2.02
CA LEU A 121 -1.48 -18.43 2.75
C LEU A 121 -1.67 -17.47 3.93
N LEU A 122 -0.61 -17.08 4.63
CA LEU A 122 -0.66 -16.08 5.69
C LEU A 122 -0.87 -14.66 5.16
N LEU A 123 -0.31 -14.29 4.00
CA LEU A 123 -0.62 -13.01 3.35
C LEU A 123 -2.10 -12.93 2.92
N ARG A 124 -2.65 -14.00 2.32
CA ARG A 124 -4.10 -14.12 2.05
C ARG A 124 -4.94 -14.00 3.33
N THR A 125 -4.48 -14.62 4.42
CA THR A 125 -5.10 -14.49 5.76
C THR A 125 -5.11 -13.04 6.23
N CYS A 126 -4.00 -12.31 6.07
CA CYS A 126 -3.93 -10.88 6.41
C CYS A 126 -4.91 -10.05 5.59
N ALA A 127 -5.03 -10.32 4.28
CA ALA A 127 -5.98 -9.64 3.41
C ALA A 127 -7.43 -9.84 3.87
N LEU A 128 -7.83 -11.08 4.22
CA LEU A 128 -9.16 -11.35 4.78
C LEU A 128 -9.41 -10.58 6.07
N LEU A 129 -8.43 -10.51 6.97
CA LEU A 129 -8.55 -9.77 8.24
C LEU A 129 -8.59 -8.25 8.03
N ARG A 130 -7.90 -7.72 7.02
CA ARG A 130 -8.01 -6.32 6.57
C ARG A 130 -9.45 -6.00 6.14
N ILE A 131 -10.04 -6.85 5.31
CA ILE A 131 -11.42 -6.72 4.83
C ILE A 131 -12.44 -6.91 5.98
N ALA A 132 -12.16 -7.82 6.93
CA ALA A 132 -12.99 -8.08 8.11
C ALA A 132 -13.18 -6.83 9.01
N ARG A 133 -12.19 -5.93 9.01
CA ARG A 133 -12.20 -4.70 9.80
C ARG A 133 -13.02 -3.57 9.18
N PHE A 134 -13.41 -3.64 7.92
CA PHE A 134 -14.05 -2.52 7.22
C PHE A 134 -15.44 -2.12 7.79
N PRO A 135 -15.83 -0.83 7.81
CA PRO A 135 -14.94 0.33 7.75
C PRO A 135 -13.96 0.28 8.92
N ALA A 136 -12.71 0.66 8.67
CA ALA A 136 -11.61 0.51 9.62
C ALA A 136 -11.99 1.07 11.01
N ALA A 137 -11.52 0.40 12.06
CA ALA A 137 -11.63 0.94 13.41
C ALA A 137 -10.66 2.12 13.53
N THR A 138 -11.17 3.34 13.30
CA THR A 138 -10.41 4.59 13.48
C THR A 138 -9.92 4.70 14.92
N SER A 139 -8.85 5.44 15.17
CA SER A 139 -8.35 5.69 16.54
C SER A 139 -9.41 6.33 17.47
N THR A 140 -10.36 7.04 16.85
CA THR A 140 -11.52 7.69 17.48
C THR A 140 -12.70 6.74 17.78
N MET A 141 -12.69 5.51 17.27
CA MET A 141 -13.65 4.46 17.65
C MET A 141 -13.28 3.89 19.02
N GLN A 142 -13.52 4.68 20.08
CA GLN A 142 -13.41 4.20 21.47
C GLN A 142 -14.39 3.05 21.81
N ASP A 143 -15.36 2.80 20.92
CA ASP A 143 -16.28 1.67 20.90
C ASP A 143 -15.94 0.64 19.79
N ALA A 144 -14.69 0.57 19.33
CA ALA A 144 -14.24 -0.40 18.34
C ALA A 144 -14.62 -1.83 18.76
N CYS A 145 -15.49 -2.48 17.98
CA CYS A 145 -15.97 -3.82 18.26
C CYS A 145 -14.78 -4.77 18.53
N ALA A 146 -14.82 -5.50 19.64
CA ALA A 146 -13.72 -6.39 20.06
C ALA A 146 -13.30 -7.38 18.97
N LEU A 147 -14.21 -7.76 18.06
CA LEU A 147 -13.92 -8.58 16.88
C LEU A 147 -13.00 -7.87 15.87
N LYS A 148 -13.20 -6.57 15.61
CA LYS A 148 -12.32 -5.78 14.73
C LYS A 148 -10.95 -5.56 15.36
N THR A 149 -10.89 -5.37 16.67
CA THR A 149 -9.63 -5.32 17.43
C THR A 149 -8.90 -6.67 17.39
N LYS A 150 -9.60 -7.79 17.59
CA LYS A 150 -9.05 -9.15 17.40
C LYS A 150 -8.50 -9.32 15.96
N ALA A 151 -9.28 -8.92 14.95
CA ALA A 151 -8.86 -9.02 13.56
C ALA A 151 -7.60 -8.20 13.27
N TYR A 152 -7.45 -7.00 13.85
CA TYR A 152 -6.25 -6.16 13.69
C TYR A 152 -5.00 -6.82 14.28
N GLN A 153 -5.11 -7.33 15.52
CA GLN A 153 -3.98 -7.99 16.18
C GLN A 153 -3.58 -9.30 15.47
N LEU A 154 -4.56 -10.09 15.00
CA LEU A 154 -4.29 -11.27 14.18
C LEU A 154 -3.65 -10.91 12.82
N GLN A 155 -4.15 -9.89 12.13
CA GLN A 155 -3.61 -9.44 10.85
C GLN A 155 -2.13 -9.07 10.97
N LYS A 156 -1.81 -8.25 11.98
CA LYS A 156 -0.43 -7.88 12.30
C LYS A 156 0.43 -9.10 12.63
N SER A 157 -0.07 -10.02 13.48
CA SER A 157 0.65 -11.24 13.85
C SER A 157 0.96 -12.12 12.64
N TYR A 158 -0.04 -12.38 11.79
CA TYR A 158 0.13 -13.23 10.61
C TYR A 158 0.98 -12.55 9.53
N TYR A 159 1.02 -11.22 9.44
CA TYR A 159 1.91 -10.52 8.51
C TYR A 159 3.38 -10.70 8.93
N MET A 160 3.67 -10.57 10.22
CA MET A 160 5.02 -10.85 10.73
C MET A 160 5.41 -12.32 10.55
N GLU A 161 4.49 -13.26 10.81
CA GLU A 161 4.69 -14.70 10.53
C GLU A 161 4.96 -14.94 9.04
N ALA A 162 4.15 -14.38 8.14
CA ALA A 162 4.28 -14.51 6.69
C ALA A 162 5.64 -14.00 6.18
N VAL A 163 6.02 -12.78 6.55
CA VAL A 163 7.28 -12.17 6.10
C VAL A 163 8.49 -12.91 6.67
N SER A 164 8.41 -13.46 7.89
CA SER A 164 9.48 -14.31 8.44
C SER A 164 9.67 -15.64 7.70
N LEU A 165 8.65 -16.08 6.95
CA LEU A 165 8.68 -17.29 6.11
C LEU A 165 8.99 -16.98 4.63
N SER A 166 8.95 -15.71 4.21
CA SER A 166 9.38 -15.33 2.86
C SER A 166 10.88 -15.60 2.72
N GLY A 167 11.32 -16.19 1.61
CA GLY A 167 12.74 -16.52 1.35
C GLY A 167 13.66 -15.29 1.24
N LEU A 168 13.11 -14.09 1.42
CA LEU A 168 13.82 -12.83 1.46
C LEU A 168 14.57 -12.72 2.79
N ASN A 169 15.90 -12.78 2.73
CA ASN A 169 16.81 -12.65 3.89
C ASN A 169 16.82 -11.25 4.55
N SER A 170 15.77 -10.45 4.38
CA SER A 170 15.55 -9.15 4.99
C SER A 170 14.51 -9.26 6.10
N PRO A 171 14.91 -9.23 7.39
CA PRO A 171 13.99 -9.34 8.51
C PRO A 171 13.00 -8.17 8.53
N LEU A 172 11.79 -8.44 9.00
CA LEU A 172 10.79 -7.44 9.34
C LEU A 172 10.91 -7.11 10.83
N ASP A 173 11.32 -5.89 11.15
CA ASP A 173 11.27 -5.37 12.51
C ASP A 173 10.09 -4.40 12.66
N GLU A 174 9.33 -4.55 13.74
CA GLU A 174 8.45 -3.47 14.21
C GLU A 174 9.24 -2.55 15.15
N VAL A 175 9.16 -1.25 14.90
CA VAL A 175 9.76 -0.21 15.72
C VAL A 175 8.70 0.79 16.17
N LEU A 176 8.91 1.39 17.34
CA LEU A 176 8.05 2.41 17.92
C LEU A 176 8.79 3.73 17.87
N ILE A 177 8.53 4.53 16.82
CA ILE A 177 9.23 5.79 16.56
C ILE A 177 8.72 6.85 17.54
N PRO A 178 9.58 7.52 18.34
CA PRO A 178 9.14 8.59 19.23
C PRO A 178 8.53 9.75 18.43
N HIS A 179 7.28 10.12 18.72
CA HIS A 179 6.56 11.22 18.04
C HIS A 179 7.01 12.57 18.61
N ILE A 180 8.27 12.97 18.36
CA ILE A 180 8.90 14.13 18.97
C ILE A 180 8.29 15.49 18.55
N HIS A 181 7.50 15.53 17.49
CA HIS A 181 6.75 16.73 17.07
C HIS A 181 5.28 16.72 17.51
N ASP A 182 4.86 15.76 18.34
CA ASP A 182 3.49 15.73 18.85
C ASP A 182 3.23 16.87 19.86
N PRO A 183 2.13 17.64 19.74
CA PRO A 183 1.82 18.75 20.65
C PRO A 183 1.65 18.36 22.13
N ALA A 184 1.28 17.12 22.46
CA ALA A 184 1.21 16.66 23.84
C ALA A 184 2.60 16.32 24.42
N THR A 185 3.62 16.11 23.57
CA THR A 185 5.02 15.95 23.98
C THR A 185 5.78 17.27 24.00
N HIS A 186 5.37 18.22 23.17
CA HIS A 186 5.83 19.59 23.14
C HIS A 186 4.68 20.57 23.49
N PRO A 187 4.13 20.52 24.74
CA PRO A 187 3.36 21.63 25.24
C PRO A 187 4.32 22.82 25.28
N ASP A 188 4.00 23.82 24.47
CA ASP A 188 4.86 24.91 24.07
C ASP A 188 5.73 25.43 25.23
N ALA A 189 7.03 25.64 24.99
CA ALA A 189 7.95 26.05 26.05
C ALA A 189 7.56 27.40 26.68
N SER A 190 6.74 28.19 25.96
CA SER A 190 6.04 29.39 26.43
C SER A 190 5.02 29.14 27.55
N GLN A 191 4.33 27.98 27.58
CA GLN A 191 3.33 27.61 28.58
C GLN A 191 3.89 26.93 29.83
N ARG A 192 5.22 26.80 29.96
CA ARG A 192 5.87 26.40 31.22
C ARG A 192 5.78 27.46 32.34
N GLY A 193 5.17 28.62 32.08
CA GLY A 193 5.16 29.77 33.00
C GLY A 193 4.40 29.59 34.32
N ASP A 194 3.30 28.83 34.37
CA ASP A 194 2.36 28.89 35.51
C ASP A 194 2.00 27.54 36.18
N LEU A 195 2.74 26.46 35.92
CA LEU A 195 2.70 25.27 36.78
C LEU A 195 3.51 25.51 38.07
N LYS A 196 2.99 26.42 38.91
CA LYS A 196 3.43 26.59 40.30
C LYS A 196 3.13 25.31 41.07
N THR A 197 4.17 24.52 41.28
CA THR A 197 4.14 23.23 41.98
C THR A 197 3.90 23.38 43.49
N HIS A 198 2.65 23.70 43.86
CA HIS A 198 2.21 23.60 45.24
C HIS A 198 2.08 22.13 45.67
N GLY A 199 3.16 21.60 46.26
CA GLY A 199 3.10 20.45 47.16
C GLY A 199 2.99 19.07 46.51
N ARG A 200 4.14 18.38 46.40
CA ARG A 200 4.32 16.91 46.42
C ARG A 200 3.06 16.04 46.16
N GLN A 201 2.87 15.58 44.93
CA GLN A 201 2.46 14.19 44.65
C GLN A 201 2.73 13.81 43.18
N GLY A 202 3.52 12.74 42.98
CA GLY A 202 3.65 11.98 41.73
C GLY A 202 3.95 12.76 40.44
N VAL A 203 5.23 12.75 40.00
CA VAL A 203 5.55 13.06 38.60
C VAL A 203 4.93 11.95 37.72
N LYS A 204 3.76 12.22 37.14
CA LYS A 204 3.23 11.37 36.07
C LYS A 204 4.15 11.52 34.87
N PHE A 205 4.93 10.49 34.58
CA PHE A 205 5.61 10.36 33.30
C PHE A 205 4.54 10.33 32.19
N VAL A 206 4.40 11.43 31.47
CA VAL A 206 3.63 11.46 30.23
C VAL A 206 4.43 10.64 29.22
N ARG A 207 3.97 9.41 28.94
CA ARG A 207 4.54 8.60 27.86
C ARG A 207 4.35 9.39 26.56
N ARG A 208 5.43 9.60 25.82
CA ARG A 208 5.35 10.21 24.49
C ARG A 208 4.54 9.29 23.57
N PRO A 209 3.67 9.80 22.69
CA PRO A 209 3.11 8.99 21.62
C PRO A 209 4.25 8.38 20.78
N GLU A 210 3.97 7.21 20.25
CA GLU A 210 4.88 6.40 19.47
C GLU A 210 4.18 6.10 18.14
N ILE A 211 4.87 6.32 17.02
CA ILE A 211 4.40 6.02 15.68
C ILE A 211 4.88 4.60 15.36
N PRO A 212 3.99 3.60 15.23
CA PRO A 212 4.40 2.24 14.90
C PRO A 212 4.83 2.20 13.43
N ALA A 213 6.01 1.67 13.18
CA ALA A 213 6.54 1.48 11.84
C ALA A 213 7.03 0.04 11.65
N PHE A 214 6.92 -0.45 10.42
CA PHE A 214 7.64 -1.65 10.01
C PHE A 214 8.86 -1.25 9.21
N VAL A 215 9.98 -1.91 9.48
CA VAL A 215 11.27 -1.66 8.83
C VAL A 215 11.77 -2.96 8.23
N ARG A 216 12.17 -2.91 6.96
CA ARG A 216 12.93 -3.96 6.29
C ARG A 216 14.18 -3.34 5.68
N VAL A 217 15.33 -3.95 5.94
CA VAL A 217 16.64 -3.47 5.48
C VAL A 217 17.29 -4.56 4.64
N PRO A 218 17.92 -4.25 3.49
CA PRO A 218 18.64 -5.24 2.69
C PRO A 218 19.67 -6.02 3.52
N LEU A 219 19.83 -7.32 3.25
CA LEU A 219 20.78 -8.15 3.97
C LEU A 219 22.22 -7.58 3.88
N GLU A 220 22.59 -7.04 2.72
CA GLU A 220 23.90 -6.44 2.49
C GLU A 220 24.18 -5.31 3.49
N THR A 221 23.29 -4.30 3.57
CA THR A 221 23.37 -3.22 4.58
C THR A 221 23.44 -3.76 6.02
N LEU A 222 22.68 -4.82 6.35
CA LEU A 222 22.73 -5.43 7.69
C LEU A 222 24.06 -6.13 7.99
N LEU A 223 24.79 -6.61 6.97
CA LEU A 223 26.08 -7.28 7.11
C LEU A 223 27.28 -6.32 7.01
N THR A 224 27.20 -5.30 6.15
CA THR A 224 28.31 -4.36 5.87
C THR A 224 28.23 -3.08 6.69
N GLY A 225 27.03 -2.71 7.17
CA GLY A 225 26.75 -1.40 7.77
C GLY A 225 26.71 -0.24 6.77
N GLN A 226 26.81 -0.50 5.47
CA GLN A 226 26.72 0.54 4.43
C GLN A 226 25.31 1.08 4.30
N GLN A 227 25.20 2.41 4.16
CA GLN A 227 23.93 3.09 3.94
C GLN A 227 23.23 2.62 2.67
N CYS A 228 21.90 2.56 2.72
CA CYS A 228 21.05 2.23 1.58
C CYS A 228 19.97 3.30 1.38
N ALA A 229 19.56 3.48 0.12
CA ALA A 229 18.41 4.30 -0.23
C ALA A 229 17.12 3.76 0.41
N VAL A 230 16.11 4.62 0.60
CA VAL A 230 14.89 4.27 1.35
C VAL A 230 13.62 4.62 0.59
N ALA A 231 12.72 3.64 0.47
CA ALA A 231 11.31 3.88 0.17
C ALA A 231 10.52 3.98 1.48
N LEU A 232 10.03 5.19 1.80
CA LEU A 232 9.13 5.43 2.93
C LEU A 232 7.67 5.32 2.43
N ILE A 233 7.02 4.21 2.74
CA ILE A 233 5.64 3.91 2.35
C ILE A 233 4.68 4.43 3.43
N VAL A 234 3.80 5.36 3.05
CA VAL A 234 2.71 5.86 3.89
C VAL A 234 1.40 5.35 3.32
N SER A 235 0.60 4.66 4.15
CA SER A 235 -0.63 4.01 3.68
C SER A 235 -1.67 3.92 4.79
N ALA A 236 -2.92 3.56 4.47
CA ALA A 236 -3.94 3.31 5.49
C ALA A 236 -3.70 2.01 6.30
N ASP A 237 -2.75 1.16 5.89
CA ASP A 237 -2.48 -0.13 6.52
C ASP A 237 -1.06 -0.62 6.18
N ARG A 238 -0.16 -0.66 7.18
CA ARG A 238 1.22 -1.13 6.99
C ARG A 238 1.30 -2.55 6.40
N THR A 239 0.36 -3.44 6.72
CA THR A 239 0.35 -4.83 6.22
C THR A 239 -0.25 -4.97 4.81
N GLY A 240 -0.57 -3.87 4.12
CA GLY A 240 -1.07 -3.84 2.75
C GLY A 240 0.01 -3.77 1.66
N ASN A 241 1.29 -3.74 2.03
CA ASN A 241 2.40 -3.34 1.17
C ASN A 241 3.42 -4.45 0.89
N SER A 242 3.05 -5.72 1.12
CA SER A 242 3.88 -6.92 0.92
C SER A 242 4.73 -6.85 -0.36
N LYS A 243 4.08 -6.88 -1.52
CA LYS A 243 4.71 -6.87 -2.85
C LYS A 243 5.59 -5.64 -3.07
N THR A 244 5.11 -4.45 -2.69
CA THR A 244 5.90 -3.21 -2.79
C THR A 244 7.18 -3.30 -1.97
N CYS A 245 7.16 -3.95 -0.80
CA CYS A 245 8.37 -4.21 -0.03
C CYS A 245 9.31 -5.19 -0.73
N GLU A 246 8.79 -6.26 -1.35
CA GLU A 246 9.63 -7.24 -2.07
C GLU A 246 10.33 -6.58 -3.26
N ASP A 247 9.59 -5.80 -4.05
CA ASP A 247 10.14 -5.04 -5.18
C ASP A 247 11.23 -4.05 -4.71
N VAL A 248 10.95 -3.24 -3.69
CA VAL A 248 11.91 -2.27 -3.10
C VAL A 248 13.17 -2.97 -2.57
N LEU A 249 13.02 -4.09 -1.87
CA LEU A 249 14.15 -4.86 -1.34
C LEU A 249 14.95 -5.53 -2.45
N SER A 250 14.32 -5.93 -3.56
CA SER A 250 15.00 -6.50 -4.74
C SER A 250 15.94 -5.49 -5.42
N LYS A 251 15.69 -4.18 -5.22
CA LYS A 251 16.54 -3.07 -5.66
C LYS A 251 17.67 -2.71 -4.69
N GLY A 252 17.80 -3.42 -3.56
CA GLY A 252 18.77 -3.09 -2.53
C GLY A 252 18.42 -1.82 -1.73
N TRP A 253 17.14 -1.44 -1.69
CA TRP A 253 16.65 -0.31 -0.92
C TRP A 253 15.98 -0.78 0.37
N ALA A 254 16.07 0.00 1.44
CA ALA A 254 15.28 -0.23 2.64
C ALA A 254 13.81 0.20 2.43
N CYS A 255 12.92 -0.45 3.16
CA CYS A 255 11.52 -0.10 3.22
C CYS A 255 11.15 0.29 4.66
N VAL A 256 10.59 1.48 4.83
CA VAL A 256 9.97 1.94 6.08
C VAL A 256 8.48 2.12 5.80
N MET A 257 7.61 1.43 6.53
CA MET A 257 6.16 1.53 6.38
C MET A 257 5.53 2.19 7.61
N ILE A 258 4.74 3.24 7.41
CA ILE A 258 3.93 3.88 8.45
C ILE A 258 2.44 3.94 8.03
N GLU A 259 1.57 4.09 9.02
CA GLU A 259 0.16 4.41 8.78
C GLU A 259 0.00 5.93 8.64
N ALA A 260 -0.86 6.37 7.72
CA ALA A 260 -1.28 7.77 7.59
C ALA A 260 -2.07 8.24 8.83
N SER A 261 -1.98 9.53 9.16
CA SER A 261 -2.65 10.15 10.29
C SER A 261 -4.12 10.50 9.97
N GLU A 262 -5.04 9.92 10.73
CA GLU A 262 -6.48 10.25 10.65
C GLU A 262 -6.83 11.61 11.29
N GLU A 263 -5.87 12.29 11.95
CA GLU A 263 -6.08 13.56 12.66
C GLU A 263 -5.96 14.80 11.76
N GLY A 264 -5.58 14.59 10.49
CA GLY A 264 -5.60 15.62 9.43
C GLY A 264 -4.23 16.23 9.10
N PRO A 265 -4.20 17.28 8.25
CA PRO A 265 -3.00 17.71 7.54
C PRO A 265 -1.81 18.09 8.42
N GLU A 266 -2.06 18.79 9.53
CA GLU A 266 -0.98 19.21 10.43
C GLU A 266 -0.44 18.05 11.28
N ALA A 267 -1.30 17.10 11.66
CA ALA A 267 -0.89 15.93 12.41
C ALA A 267 -0.05 14.99 11.53
N GLU A 268 -0.46 14.79 10.28
CA GLU A 268 0.33 14.14 9.23
C GLU A 268 1.71 14.81 9.08
N SER A 269 1.75 16.14 8.95
CA SER A 269 3.01 16.89 8.85
C SER A 269 3.93 16.68 10.07
N ARG A 270 3.40 16.74 11.30
CA ARG A 270 4.19 16.53 12.54
C ARG A 270 4.65 15.07 12.68
N MET A 271 3.81 14.11 12.29
CA MET A 271 4.16 12.69 12.21
C MET A 271 5.33 12.48 11.24
N MET A 272 5.22 13.01 10.02
CA MET A 272 6.25 12.94 8.99
C MET A 272 7.58 13.56 9.45
N SER A 273 7.55 14.72 10.12
CA SER A 273 8.76 15.31 10.71
C SER A 273 9.43 14.36 11.70
N SER A 274 8.66 13.68 12.55
CA SER A 274 9.21 12.75 13.55
C SER A 274 9.79 11.49 12.92
N VAL A 275 9.16 10.96 11.87
CA VAL A 275 9.66 9.80 11.12
C VAL A 275 10.95 10.13 10.38
N LEU A 276 11.01 11.27 9.68
CA LEU A 276 12.22 11.68 8.95
C LEU A 276 13.38 12.07 9.89
N ASP A 277 13.09 12.67 11.05
CA ASP A 277 14.10 12.94 12.08
C ASP A 277 14.66 11.64 12.70
N TRP A 278 13.79 10.65 12.94
CA TRP A 278 14.19 9.33 13.42
C TRP A 278 14.99 8.56 12.36
N MET A 279 14.59 8.61 11.08
CA MET A 279 15.35 8.02 9.98
C MET A 279 16.74 8.64 9.86
N ASN A 280 16.85 9.97 9.97
CA ASN A 280 18.12 10.68 9.97
C ASN A 280 19.00 10.36 11.19
N GLY A 281 18.43 9.86 12.28
CA GLY A 281 19.15 9.32 13.43
C GLY A 281 19.68 7.89 13.22
N MET A 282 19.24 7.17 12.17
CA MET A 282 19.68 5.81 11.86
C MET A 282 20.84 5.82 10.86
N PHE A 283 22.00 5.35 11.31
CA PHE A 283 23.25 5.43 10.55
C PHE A 283 23.26 4.66 9.21
N PHE A 284 22.31 3.76 8.97
CA PHE A 284 22.24 2.87 7.81
C PHE A 284 21.21 3.29 6.74
N PHE A 285 20.49 4.39 6.96
CA PHE A 285 19.67 5.01 5.92
C PHE A 285 20.45 6.12 5.22
N ASP A 286 20.42 6.12 3.90
CA ASP A 286 20.91 7.22 3.08
C ASP A 286 19.81 8.28 2.96
N MET A 287 19.92 9.34 3.76
CA MET A 287 18.95 10.44 3.76
C MET A 287 19.04 11.33 2.51
N GLU A 288 20.09 11.20 1.70
CA GLU A 288 20.20 11.83 0.38
C GLU A 288 19.56 10.97 -0.73
N ARG A 289 18.93 9.83 -0.39
CA ARG A 289 18.29 8.89 -1.31
C ARG A 289 16.95 8.37 -0.78
N VAL A 290 16.07 9.29 -0.37
CA VAL A 290 14.74 8.98 0.17
C VAL A 290 13.64 9.31 -0.84
N VAL A 291 12.79 8.33 -1.12
CA VAL A 291 11.54 8.52 -1.87
C VAL A 291 10.36 8.15 -0.99
N ILE A 292 9.33 9.00 -0.96
CA ILE A 292 8.08 8.71 -0.24
C ILE A 292 7.05 8.14 -1.22
N MET A 293 6.36 7.08 -0.82
CA MET A 293 5.28 6.46 -1.60
C MET A 293 3.98 6.57 -0.79
N ALA A 294 3.00 7.31 -1.28
CA ALA A 294 1.77 7.59 -0.52
C ALA A 294 0.56 7.75 -1.45
N ASP A 295 -0.66 7.77 -0.89
CA ASP A 295 -1.84 8.25 -1.62
C ASP A 295 -1.65 9.72 -2.03
N ALA A 296 -2.38 10.17 -3.05
CA ALA A 296 -2.20 11.52 -3.60
C ALA A 296 -2.45 12.67 -2.60
N GLU A 297 -3.30 12.48 -1.59
CA GLU A 297 -3.62 13.53 -0.60
C GLU A 297 -2.46 13.68 0.40
N VAL A 298 -1.96 12.57 0.93
CA VAL A 298 -0.77 12.56 1.80
C VAL A 298 0.48 12.98 1.02
N ALA A 299 0.70 12.44 -0.18
CA ALA A 299 1.83 12.81 -1.03
C ALA A 299 1.91 14.32 -1.30
N THR A 300 0.77 14.96 -1.62
CA THR A 300 0.73 16.41 -1.87
C THR A 300 1.11 17.22 -0.64
N ARG A 301 0.61 16.83 0.54
CA ARG A 301 0.98 17.45 1.82
C ARG A 301 2.46 17.28 2.11
N THR A 302 2.99 16.09 1.88
CA THR A 302 4.41 15.75 2.06
C THR A 302 5.30 16.60 1.15
N VAL A 303 4.98 16.73 -0.14
CA VAL A 303 5.73 17.61 -1.07
C VAL A 303 5.74 19.06 -0.57
N ALA A 304 4.59 19.58 -0.14
CA ALA A 304 4.47 20.97 0.33
C ALA A 304 5.19 21.26 1.66
N SER A 305 5.27 20.28 2.57
CA SER A 305 5.81 20.47 3.93
C SER A 305 7.23 19.91 4.13
N HIS A 306 7.60 18.88 3.37
CA HIS A 306 8.84 18.10 3.54
C HIS A 306 9.60 17.89 2.23
N GLY A 307 9.18 18.47 1.09
CA GLY A 307 9.85 18.24 -0.19
C GLY A 307 11.36 18.52 -0.16
N ALA A 308 11.81 19.58 0.52
CA ALA A 308 13.23 19.88 0.71
C ALA A 308 14.03 18.84 1.54
N ARG A 309 13.38 17.81 2.08
CA ARG A 309 13.99 16.72 2.88
C ARG A 309 13.98 15.36 2.16
N VAL A 310 13.47 15.28 0.92
CA VAL A 310 13.33 14.02 0.17
C VAL A 310 13.63 14.22 -1.32
N ASN A 311 14.17 13.22 -1.99
CA ASN A 311 14.54 13.29 -3.40
C ASN A 311 13.31 13.26 -4.31
N GLY A 312 12.27 12.53 -3.90
CA GLY A 312 11.00 12.57 -4.58
C GLY A 312 9.84 11.90 -3.84
N VAL A 313 8.66 12.03 -4.45
CA VAL A 313 7.40 11.50 -3.94
C VAL A 313 6.62 10.82 -5.07
N VAL A 314 6.13 9.61 -4.81
CA VAL A 314 5.18 8.86 -5.64
C VAL A 314 3.79 9.04 -5.03
N ALA A 315 2.90 9.68 -5.78
CA ALA A 315 1.53 9.98 -5.41
C ALA A 315 0.55 9.03 -6.12
N TYR A 316 -0.03 8.07 -5.38
CA TYR A 316 -1.05 7.17 -5.91
C TYR A 316 -2.42 7.85 -5.93
N ALA A 317 -2.85 8.28 -7.12
CA ALA A 317 -4.21 8.73 -7.38
C ALA A 317 -5.12 7.50 -7.60
N GLY A 318 -5.88 7.15 -6.55
CA GLY A 318 -6.82 6.04 -6.61
C GLY A 318 -7.97 6.28 -7.58
N GLU A 319 -8.59 5.21 -8.07
CA GLU A 319 -9.74 5.20 -9.02
C GLU A 319 -10.99 5.99 -8.56
N GLN A 320 -10.96 6.62 -7.39
CA GLN A 320 -12.11 7.19 -6.68
C GLN A 320 -12.14 8.73 -6.71
N THR A 321 -11.07 9.40 -7.13
CA THR A 321 -10.96 10.86 -7.07
C THR A 321 -11.59 11.54 -8.29
N ASN A 322 -12.92 11.68 -8.24
CA ASN A 322 -13.63 12.76 -8.96
C ASN A 322 -13.38 14.14 -8.32
N THR A 323 -12.63 14.20 -7.22
CA THR A 323 -11.96 15.42 -6.79
C THR A 323 -10.85 15.75 -7.77
N GLU A 324 -10.73 17.02 -8.15
CA GLU A 324 -9.58 17.57 -8.88
C GLU A 324 -8.29 16.92 -8.35
N THR A 325 -7.50 16.36 -9.27
CA THR A 325 -6.18 15.80 -8.89
C THR A 325 -5.40 16.93 -8.23
N PRO A 326 -4.78 16.68 -7.06
CA PRO A 326 -4.25 17.75 -6.24
C PRO A 326 -3.33 18.67 -7.05
N VAL A 327 -3.84 19.87 -7.33
CA VAL A 327 -3.09 20.88 -8.05
C VAL A 327 -1.96 21.30 -7.11
N PHE A 328 -0.73 20.98 -7.48
CA PHE A 328 0.46 21.52 -6.82
C PHE A 328 0.48 23.03 -7.08
N ALA A 329 -0.22 23.79 -6.22
CA ALA A 329 -0.42 25.23 -6.36
C ALA A 329 0.87 26.05 -6.20
N GLN A 330 1.99 25.38 -5.92
CA GLN A 330 3.34 25.92 -5.81
C GLN A 330 4.31 24.91 -6.44
N SER A 331 5.45 25.39 -6.92
CA SER A 331 6.54 24.53 -7.40
C SER A 331 6.87 23.46 -6.35
N PRO A 332 6.85 22.16 -6.68
CA PRO A 332 7.19 21.13 -5.71
C PRO A 332 8.67 21.24 -5.36
N LEU A 333 8.99 21.18 -4.05
CA LEU A 333 10.37 21.27 -3.55
C LEU A 333 11.19 19.98 -3.79
N CYS A 334 10.58 18.96 -4.39
CA CYS A 334 11.17 17.69 -4.79
C CYS A 334 10.51 17.14 -6.06
N ARG A 335 11.09 16.10 -6.65
CA ARG A 335 10.54 15.46 -7.85
C ARG A 335 9.27 14.68 -7.49
N THR A 336 8.19 14.84 -8.25
CA THR A 336 6.91 14.18 -7.93
C THR A 336 6.39 13.40 -9.13
N LEU A 337 6.05 12.13 -8.91
CA LEU A 337 5.42 11.23 -9.87
C LEU A 337 3.98 10.96 -9.44
N VAL A 338 3.00 11.17 -10.33
CA VAL A 338 1.59 10.85 -10.06
C VAL A 338 1.20 9.59 -10.82
N VAL A 339 0.79 8.56 -10.08
CA VAL A 339 0.37 7.25 -10.61
C VAL A 339 -1.15 7.16 -10.53
N SER A 340 -1.83 7.22 -11.68
CA SER A 340 -3.30 7.28 -11.76
C SER A 340 -3.93 5.95 -12.17
N GLY A 341 -4.91 5.48 -11.41
CA GLY A 341 -5.72 4.31 -11.75
C GLY A 341 -6.75 4.52 -12.87
N GLY A 342 -6.32 4.55 -14.14
CA GLY A 342 -7.19 4.21 -15.28
C GLY A 342 -8.44 5.07 -15.52
N VAL A 343 -8.40 6.37 -15.25
CA VAL A 343 -9.38 7.37 -15.74
C VAL A 343 -8.60 8.61 -16.18
N GLN A 344 -9.05 9.32 -17.22
CA GLN A 344 -8.42 10.59 -17.64
C GLN A 344 -8.41 11.58 -16.47
N VAL A 345 -7.20 11.97 -16.06
CA VAL A 345 -6.96 13.02 -15.08
C VAL A 345 -6.82 14.34 -15.84
N VAL A 346 -7.90 15.12 -15.87
CA VAL A 346 -7.83 16.54 -16.24
C VAL A 346 -7.36 17.32 -15.02
N VAL A 347 -6.35 18.17 -15.19
CA VAL A 347 -5.92 19.10 -14.14
C VAL A 347 -6.02 20.52 -14.65
N GLU A 348 -6.94 21.28 -14.07
CA GLU A 348 -7.00 22.72 -14.28
C GLU A 348 -5.99 23.39 -13.34
N SER A 349 -5.00 24.06 -13.92
CA SER A 349 -4.10 24.96 -13.20
C SER A 349 -4.71 26.36 -13.19
N SER A 350 -4.85 26.97 -12.02
CA SER A 350 -5.32 28.36 -11.88
C SER A 350 -4.29 29.43 -12.28
N GLY A 351 -3.23 29.03 -13.01
CA GLY A 351 -2.17 29.89 -13.52
C GLY A 351 -1.86 29.66 -14.99
N LEU A 352 -2.57 30.37 -15.87
CA LEU A 352 -2.16 30.74 -17.24
C LEU A 352 -1.68 29.61 -18.19
N TRP A 353 -2.26 28.41 -18.10
CA TRP A 353 -2.14 27.39 -19.16
C TRP A 353 -3.46 26.68 -19.42
N THR A 354 -3.90 26.73 -20.68
CA THR A 354 -4.97 25.87 -21.23
C THR A 354 -4.32 24.67 -21.93
N PRO A 355 -4.72 23.43 -21.64
CA PRO A 355 -4.33 22.29 -22.46
C PRO A 355 -4.96 22.43 -23.86
N PRO A 356 -4.35 21.84 -24.91
CA PRO A 356 -4.97 21.82 -26.23
C PRO A 356 -6.28 21.01 -26.17
N LEU A 357 -7.38 21.65 -26.53
CA LEU A 357 -8.63 20.96 -26.85
C LEU A 357 -8.37 20.06 -28.07
N LEU A 358 -8.25 18.75 -27.84
CA LEU A 358 -8.41 17.77 -28.91
C LEU A 358 -9.90 17.71 -29.24
N GLU A 359 -10.24 17.99 -30.50
CA GLU A 359 -11.60 17.86 -31.00
C GLU A 359 -12.08 16.41 -30.90
N GLU A 360 -13.37 16.21 -30.65
CA GLU A 360 -14.00 14.88 -30.50
C GLU A 360 -14.04 14.10 -31.84
N GLU A 361 -12.91 13.57 -32.30
CA GLU A 361 -12.91 12.46 -33.26
C GLU A 361 -12.87 11.11 -32.53
N ALA A 362 -13.72 10.19 -33.00
CA ALA A 362 -14.05 8.94 -32.32
C ALA A 362 -12.93 7.89 -32.36
N ALA A 363 -11.89 8.09 -31.55
CA ALA A 363 -10.91 7.06 -31.23
C ALA A 363 -11.57 5.97 -30.36
N ALA A 364 -11.66 4.74 -30.87
CA ALA A 364 -12.27 3.60 -30.18
C ALA A 364 -11.41 3.00 -29.05
N GLU A 365 -10.26 3.61 -28.75
CA GLU A 365 -9.32 3.19 -27.71
C GLU A 365 -8.96 4.38 -26.80
N PRO A 366 -8.91 4.20 -25.47
CA PRO A 366 -8.73 5.28 -24.51
C PRO A 366 -7.35 5.92 -24.65
N THR A 367 -7.29 7.10 -25.27
CA THR A 367 -6.04 7.81 -25.51
C THR A 367 -5.66 8.65 -24.28
N MET A 368 -4.46 8.40 -23.75
CA MET A 368 -3.91 9.02 -22.54
C MET A 368 -3.20 10.33 -22.86
N VAL A 369 -3.31 11.35 -21.99
CA VAL A 369 -2.74 12.70 -22.20
C VAL A 369 -1.76 13.06 -21.09
N LEU A 370 -0.53 13.37 -21.48
CA LEU A 370 0.57 13.80 -20.60
C LEU A 370 0.40 15.27 -20.19
N SER A 371 0.52 15.56 -18.89
CA SER A 371 0.56 16.94 -18.36
C SER A 371 1.80 17.14 -17.50
N ALA A 372 2.63 18.12 -17.86
CA ALA A 372 3.86 18.46 -17.13
C ALA A 372 3.67 19.73 -16.29
N TYR A 373 4.25 19.74 -15.08
CA TYR A 373 4.36 20.92 -14.23
C TYR A 373 5.81 21.36 -14.20
N GLN A 374 6.12 22.57 -14.66
CA GLN A 374 7.47 23.11 -14.63
C GLN A 374 7.47 24.54 -14.09
N SER A 375 8.15 24.76 -12.97
CA SER A 375 8.42 26.09 -12.44
C SER A 375 9.67 26.03 -11.55
N GLY A 376 10.83 26.31 -12.15
CA GLY A 376 12.14 26.17 -11.51
C GLY A 376 12.66 24.72 -11.52
N SER A 377 13.92 24.57 -11.92
CA SER A 377 14.76 23.34 -11.94
C SER A 377 14.13 22.02 -11.44
N ILE A 378 13.81 21.15 -12.40
CA ILE A 378 13.52 19.71 -12.31
C ILE A 378 12.16 19.31 -11.71
N ALA A 379 11.22 19.00 -12.61
CA ALA A 379 10.05 18.19 -12.33
C ALA A 379 9.88 17.15 -13.46
N CYS A 380 9.91 15.87 -13.11
CA CYS A 380 9.77 14.75 -14.04
C CYS A 380 8.41 14.08 -13.81
N ALA A 381 7.37 14.59 -14.48
CA ALA A 381 6.03 14.01 -14.44
C ALA A 381 5.88 12.94 -15.55
N GLY A 382 5.46 11.74 -15.16
CA GLY A 382 5.08 10.67 -16.08
C GLY A 382 3.80 10.00 -15.60
N GLN A 383 2.77 9.95 -16.45
CA GLN A 383 1.61 9.13 -16.18
C GLN A 383 1.98 7.68 -16.53
N VAL A 384 2.07 6.82 -15.50
CA VAL A 384 2.32 5.39 -15.70
C VAL A 384 0.97 4.70 -15.81
N GLU A 385 0.72 4.03 -16.93
CA GLU A 385 -0.40 3.09 -17.07
C GLU A 385 -0.39 2.08 -15.92
N THR A 386 -1.56 1.59 -15.52
CA THR A 386 -1.71 0.53 -14.51
C THR A 386 -1.18 -0.83 -15.01
N ALA A 387 0.14 -0.94 -15.22
CA ALA A 387 0.87 -2.18 -15.49
C ALA A 387 2.40 -2.02 -15.38
N ASP A 388 3.00 -0.91 -15.84
CA ASP A 388 4.47 -0.81 -15.96
C ASP A 388 5.15 -0.39 -14.65
N ILE A 389 5.18 -1.35 -13.73
CA ILE A 389 5.89 -1.24 -12.45
C ILE A 389 7.41 -1.06 -12.65
N GLY A 390 7.94 -1.47 -13.81
CA GLY A 390 9.34 -1.26 -14.19
C GLY A 390 9.66 0.22 -14.40
N ARG A 391 8.78 0.98 -15.07
CA ARG A 391 8.91 2.45 -15.19
C ARG A 391 8.83 3.15 -13.84
N LEU A 392 7.93 2.72 -12.95
CA LEU A 392 7.83 3.28 -11.60
C LEU A 392 9.17 3.15 -10.86
N TYR A 393 9.71 1.94 -10.75
CA TYR A 393 10.99 1.75 -10.05
C TYR A 393 12.17 2.34 -10.81
N GLY A 394 12.16 2.36 -12.15
CA GLY A 394 13.19 3.06 -12.94
C GLY A 394 13.20 4.58 -12.73
N TRP A 395 12.03 5.21 -12.53
CA TRP A 395 11.96 6.61 -12.10
C TRP A 395 12.49 6.77 -10.68
N MET A 396 12.11 5.89 -9.74
CA MET A 396 12.61 5.95 -8.35
C MET A 396 14.14 5.81 -8.29
N GLU A 397 14.70 4.88 -9.06
CA GLU A 397 16.13 4.63 -9.22
C GLU A 397 16.85 5.88 -9.78
N ALA A 398 16.36 6.46 -10.88
CA ALA A 398 16.89 7.72 -11.41
C ALA A 398 16.79 8.89 -10.42
N VAL A 399 15.76 8.92 -9.57
CA VAL A 399 15.57 9.94 -8.52
C VAL A 399 16.53 9.74 -7.34
N MET A 400 16.81 8.49 -6.95
CA MET A 400 17.73 8.12 -5.88
C MET A 400 19.20 8.16 -6.30
N ASP A 401 19.53 8.00 -7.59
CA ASP A 401 20.91 7.96 -8.07
C ASP A 401 21.44 9.33 -8.52
N SER A 402 20.59 10.37 -8.48
CA SER A 402 20.92 11.67 -9.07
C SER A 402 21.90 12.50 -8.24
N SER A 403 23.18 12.18 -8.40
CA SER A 403 24.21 13.22 -8.58
C SER A 403 24.07 13.93 -9.94
N ALA A 404 23.29 13.37 -10.87
CA ALA A 404 22.98 13.91 -12.18
C ALA A 404 22.02 15.12 -12.12
N SER A 405 22.45 16.23 -12.74
CA SER A 405 21.69 17.49 -12.83
C SER A 405 20.50 17.44 -13.80
N GLU A 406 20.42 16.42 -14.66
CA GLU A 406 19.35 16.24 -15.65
C GLU A 406 18.91 14.77 -15.67
N ILE A 407 17.61 14.53 -15.49
CA ILE A 407 16.97 13.23 -15.79
C ILE A 407 16.21 13.43 -17.10
N GLU A 408 16.82 13.02 -18.22
CA GLU A 408 16.06 12.81 -19.45
C GLU A 408 15.14 11.61 -19.28
N VAL A 409 13.85 11.87 -19.05
CA VAL A 409 12.81 10.86 -19.25
C VAL A 409 12.64 10.67 -20.76
N ALA A 410 13.55 9.91 -21.36
CA ALA A 410 13.58 9.69 -22.79
C ALA A 410 12.23 9.14 -23.28
N PRO A 411 11.55 9.81 -24.24
CA PRO A 411 10.32 9.29 -24.81
C PRO A 411 10.64 8.08 -25.68
N LEU A 412 10.61 6.89 -25.07
CA LEU A 412 10.72 5.60 -25.74
C LEU A 412 9.46 5.32 -26.58
N LEU A 413 9.34 6.06 -27.69
CA LEU A 413 8.46 5.76 -28.79
C LEU A 413 8.90 4.44 -29.41
N LEU A 414 8.18 3.35 -29.11
CA LEU A 414 8.31 2.12 -29.88
C LEU A 414 7.93 2.42 -31.34
N PRO A 415 8.72 1.97 -32.33
CA PRO A 415 8.36 2.17 -33.73
C PRO A 415 7.11 1.35 -34.03
N VAL A 416 5.98 2.04 -34.25
CA VAL A 416 4.77 1.44 -34.81
C VAL A 416 5.13 0.93 -36.20
N GLN A 417 5.34 -0.38 -36.34
CA GLN A 417 5.46 -0.99 -37.65
C GLN A 417 4.11 -0.87 -38.37
N SER A 418 4.09 -0.10 -39.45
CA SER A 418 2.93 0.10 -40.31
C SER A 418 2.59 -1.16 -41.11
N GLY A 419 2.04 -2.16 -40.41
CA GLY A 419 1.52 -3.39 -41.02
C GLY A 419 0.32 -3.08 -41.91
N GLN A 420 0.47 -3.24 -43.23
CA GLN A 420 -0.61 -3.03 -44.18
C GLN A 420 -1.84 -3.90 -43.88
N VAL A 421 -2.96 -3.26 -43.53
CA VAL A 421 -4.27 -3.92 -43.49
C VAL A 421 -4.70 -4.26 -44.92
N LYS A 422 -4.46 -5.51 -45.34
CA LYS A 422 -5.03 -6.05 -46.59
C LYS A 422 -6.46 -6.50 -46.35
N THR A 423 -7.40 -5.60 -46.61
CA THR A 423 -8.81 -5.96 -46.82
C THR A 423 -8.93 -7.00 -47.92
N LYS A 424 -9.55 -8.15 -47.63
CA LYS A 424 -10.00 -9.11 -48.65
C LYS A 424 -11.49 -9.40 -48.49
N GLN A 425 -12.21 -9.16 -49.58
CA GLN A 425 -13.64 -9.37 -49.71
C GLN A 425 -14.01 -10.87 -49.68
N ARG A 426 -15.27 -11.14 -49.37
CA ARG A 426 -15.88 -12.46 -49.19
C ARG A 426 -16.80 -12.79 -50.37
N LEU A 427 -16.47 -13.81 -51.17
CA LEU A 427 -17.29 -14.52 -52.19
C LEU A 427 -16.49 -15.80 -52.59
N SER A 428 -17.01 -16.98 -52.98
CA SER A 428 -18.31 -17.66 -52.83
C SER A 428 -18.25 -19.08 -53.46
N ARG A 429 -19.00 -20.09 -52.95
CA ARG A 429 -19.38 -21.39 -53.62
C ARG A 429 -18.25 -22.43 -53.91
N TRP A 430 -18.46 -23.76 -54.05
CA TRP A 430 -19.45 -24.79 -53.58
C TRP A 430 -18.92 -26.23 -53.94
N PHE A 431 -19.58 -27.31 -53.47
CA PHE A 431 -19.33 -28.79 -53.69
C PHE A 431 -18.08 -29.40 -52.99
N SER A 432 -18.18 -30.45 -52.13
CA SER A 432 -18.54 -31.90 -52.29
C SER A 432 -17.29 -32.77 -52.58
N MET A 433 -17.08 -34.01 -52.09
CA MET A 433 -17.99 -35.08 -51.63
C MET A 433 -17.26 -36.08 -50.66
N ASP A 434 -17.97 -37.09 -50.15
CA ASP A 434 -17.56 -38.08 -49.12
C ASP A 434 -16.42 -39.07 -49.45
N ILE A 435 -15.88 -39.77 -48.42
CA ILE A 435 -15.83 -41.25 -48.25
C ILE A 435 -15.02 -41.66 -47.00
N THR A 436 -15.44 -42.73 -46.31
CA THR A 436 -14.81 -43.40 -45.13
C THR A 436 -14.74 -44.93 -45.34
N PRO A 437 -14.28 -45.75 -44.37
CA PRO A 437 -12.94 -45.90 -43.75
C PRO A 437 -12.25 -47.13 -44.44
N PRO A 438 -11.82 -48.28 -43.82
CA PRO A 438 -11.16 -48.63 -42.53
C PRO A 438 -9.60 -48.59 -42.65
N GLY A 439 -8.73 -49.10 -41.76
CA GLY A 439 -8.82 -49.77 -40.44
C GLY A 439 -8.04 -51.10 -40.39
N SER A 440 -7.09 -51.27 -39.45
CA SER A 440 -6.47 -52.55 -39.07
C SER A 440 -5.55 -52.42 -37.84
N ASP A 441 -5.73 -53.27 -36.83
CA ASP A 441 -4.86 -53.40 -35.66
C ASP A 441 -3.58 -54.23 -35.95
N VAL A 442 -2.49 -53.98 -35.20
CA VAL A 442 -1.48 -55.00 -34.85
C VAL A 442 -0.91 -54.71 -33.46
N GLU A 443 -1.13 -55.62 -32.51
CA GLU A 443 -0.32 -55.74 -31.29
C GLU A 443 0.97 -56.53 -31.56
N VAL A 444 2.10 -56.13 -30.95
CA VAL A 444 3.14 -57.07 -30.50
C VAL A 444 3.74 -56.56 -29.18
N ALA A 445 3.94 -57.46 -28.22
CA ALA A 445 4.40 -57.18 -26.85
C ALA A 445 5.92 -57.43 -26.65
N SER A 446 6.34 -57.48 -25.37
CA SER A 446 7.69 -57.78 -24.83
C SER A 446 8.68 -56.61 -24.78
N SER A 447 9.56 -56.47 -23.77
CA SER A 447 9.64 -57.11 -22.43
C SER A 447 10.60 -56.36 -21.49
N LEU A 448 10.48 -56.63 -20.18
CA LEU A 448 11.53 -56.66 -19.13
C LEU A 448 12.67 -55.62 -19.12
N GLY A 449 12.79 -54.86 -18.02
CA GLY A 449 13.96 -54.02 -17.74
C GLY A 449 13.98 -53.43 -16.33
N SER A 450 14.43 -54.20 -15.34
CA SER A 450 14.63 -53.77 -13.95
C SER A 450 15.92 -52.95 -13.76
N SER A 451 15.87 -51.83 -13.04
CA SER A 451 16.89 -51.46 -12.02
C SER A 451 16.53 -50.20 -11.23
N LEU A 452 16.82 -50.27 -9.93
CA LEU A 452 17.03 -49.21 -8.93
C LEU A 452 17.49 -47.84 -9.47
N TYR A 453 16.88 -46.74 -9.01
CA TYR A 453 17.37 -45.98 -7.84
C TYR A 453 16.26 -45.14 -7.20
#